data_AF-A0A6U2EHV1-F1
#
_entry.id   AF-A0A6U2EHV1-F1
#
_cell.length_a   1.000
_cell.length_b   1.000
_cell.length_c   1.000
_cell.angle_alpha   90.00
_cell.angle_beta   90.00
_cell.angle_gamma   90.00
#
_symmetry.space_group_name_H-M   'P 1'
#
loop_
_entity.id
_entity.type
_entity.pdbx_description
1 polymer ?
#
loop_
_entity_poly.entity_id
_entity_poly.type
_entity_poly.pdbx_seq_one_letter_code
_entity_poly.pdbx_strand_id
1 'polypeptide(L)'
;PTLRGWESMRVASLLTALGAAVVVCVAFVALAGSSARQAGRVELQQQSQALALVGSSSDGEGGVSQQTTMLKAVWKPLRPQFAEFYPDQIWLYAGKETYLDGHGKEIGDLKSILRRGHYQTKVMTWNSLAVAPVRSVCWDHTTHVMIFPPFAEYPDIHDIARKDLRAYVSTGNNVVFLGGFASMGLMNDIFGFRLKADVYEAGPFYRSPRYAPGTIFEYLPERVGEVGNVYGVKISSLPPGARSYYDTLGESVVWSVRYDFGMITYIGNDMVEAFQMEQWHKVLRAAVAI
;
A
#
# COMPACT_ATOMS: atom_id res chain seq x y z
N PRO A 1 56.42 -46.93 6.97
CA PRO A 1 55.82 -45.59 7.20
C PRO A 1 55.15 -45.10 5.92
N THR A 2 53.88 -45.47 5.73
CA THR A 2 53.13 -45.25 4.49
C THR A 2 52.09 -44.13 4.65
N LEU A 3 52.11 -43.21 3.70
CA LEU A 3 51.36 -41.94 3.59
C LEU A 3 49.80 -42.05 3.61
N ARG A 4 49.22 -43.23 3.89
CA ARG A 4 47.75 -43.40 3.96
C ARG A 4 47.12 -43.07 5.32
N GLY A 5 47.91 -42.97 6.38
CA GLY A 5 47.38 -42.70 7.74
C GLY A 5 46.91 -41.25 7.96
N TRP A 6 47.58 -40.28 7.33
CA TRP A 6 47.38 -38.85 7.61
C TRP A 6 46.11 -38.25 6.97
N GLU A 7 45.65 -38.76 5.83
CA GLU A 7 44.40 -38.30 5.21
C GLU A 7 43.16 -38.78 5.97
N SER A 8 43.21 -39.98 6.56
CA SER A 8 42.07 -40.52 7.34
C SER A 8 41.78 -39.72 8.62
N MET A 9 42.83 -39.17 9.27
CA MET A 9 42.68 -38.39 10.50
C MET A 9 42.10 -36.99 10.25
N ARG A 10 42.39 -36.35 9.10
CA ARG A 10 41.82 -35.03 8.75
C ARG A 10 40.35 -35.12 8.34
N VAL A 11 39.95 -36.20 7.66
CA VAL A 11 38.54 -36.42 7.29
C VAL A 11 37.69 -36.74 8.52
N ALA A 12 38.23 -37.51 9.48
CA ALA A 12 37.55 -37.80 10.75
C ALA A 12 37.35 -36.57 11.65
N SER A 13 38.32 -35.63 11.67
CA SER A 13 38.18 -34.39 12.45
C SER A 13 37.23 -33.37 11.79
N LEU A 14 37.18 -33.32 10.45
CA LEU A 14 36.21 -32.49 9.72
C LEU A 14 34.76 -33.02 9.85
N LEU A 15 34.56 -34.33 9.84
CA LEU A 15 33.24 -34.94 10.03
C LEU A 15 32.71 -34.77 11.47
N THR A 16 33.59 -34.81 12.49
CA THR A 16 33.18 -34.54 13.88
C THR A 16 32.88 -33.05 14.10
N ALA A 17 33.61 -32.14 13.47
CA ALA A 17 33.32 -30.70 13.52
C ALA A 17 32.01 -30.32 12.80
N LEU A 18 31.73 -30.91 11.62
CA LEU A 18 30.47 -30.74 10.90
C LEU A 18 29.28 -31.33 11.68
N GLY A 19 29.46 -32.50 12.30
CA GLY A 19 28.44 -33.10 13.17
C GLY A 19 28.09 -32.21 14.37
N ALA A 20 29.09 -31.62 15.03
CA ALA A 20 28.88 -30.71 16.16
C ALA A 20 28.17 -29.41 15.74
N ALA A 21 28.54 -28.83 14.58
CA ALA A 21 27.89 -27.62 14.07
C ALA A 21 26.41 -27.84 13.71
N VAL A 22 26.07 -28.99 13.11
CA VAL A 22 24.69 -29.35 12.79
C VAL A 22 23.86 -29.54 14.06
N VAL A 23 24.41 -30.17 15.10
CA VAL A 23 23.71 -30.36 16.39
C VAL A 23 23.44 -29.03 17.09
N VAL A 24 24.37 -28.07 17.05
CA VAL A 24 24.18 -26.73 17.63
C VAL A 24 23.12 -25.93 16.85
N CYS A 25 23.12 -26.00 15.52
CA CYS A 25 22.09 -25.34 14.71
C CYS A 25 20.69 -25.93 14.92
N VAL A 26 20.57 -27.26 15.01
CA VAL A 26 19.28 -27.92 15.29
C VAL A 26 18.79 -27.59 16.69
N ALA A 27 19.67 -27.48 17.69
CA ALA A 27 19.31 -27.06 19.04
C ALA A 27 18.82 -25.60 19.08
N PHE A 28 19.46 -24.68 18.33
CA PHE A 28 19.01 -23.29 18.22
C PHE A 28 17.65 -23.15 17.52
N VAL A 29 17.43 -23.90 16.44
CA VAL A 29 16.13 -23.93 15.74
C VAL A 29 15.04 -24.56 16.61
N ALA A 30 15.37 -25.58 17.40
CA ALA A 30 14.44 -26.19 18.35
C ALA A 30 14.09 -25.24 19.52
N LEU A 31 15.07 -24.50 20.05
CA LEU A 31 14.87 -23.51 21.12
C LEU A 31 14.10 -22.27 20.65
N ALA A 32 14.39 -21.77 19.45
CA ALA A 32 13.62 -20.68 18.82
C ALA A 32 12.19 -21.13 18.47
N GLY A 33 12.03 -22.38 18.01
CA GLY A 33 10.73 -22.99 17.75
C GLY A 33 9.91 -23.24 19.03
N SER A 34 10.54 -23.60 20.15
CA SER A 34 9.85 -23.77 21.42
C SER A 34 9.39 -22.44 22.03
N SER A 35 10.20 -21.38 21.90
CA SER A 35 9.84 -20.01 22.31
C SER A 35 8.66 -19.46 21.50
N ALA A 36 8.68 -19.60 20.16
CA ALA A 36 7.59 -19.17 19.30
C ALA A 36 6.30 -19.98 19.51
N ARG A 37 6.42 -21.28 19.80
CA ARG A 37 5.26 -22.14 20.15
C ARG A 37 4.70 -21.84 21.54
N GLN A 38 5.52 -21.40 22.49
CA GLN A 38 5.04 -20.93 23.80
C GLN A 38 4.30 -19.59 23.68
N ALA A 39 4.81 -18.64 22.89
CA ALA A 39 4.12 -17.37 22.63
C ALA A 39 2.75 -17.59 21.93
N GLY A 40 2.71 -18.43 20.90
CA GLY A 40 1.45 -18.75 20.21
C GLY A 40 0.45 -19.54 21.08
N ARG A 41 0.91 -20.34 22.04
CA ARG A 41 0.03 -21.04 22.99
C ARG A 41 -0.56 -20.12 24.04
N VAL A 42 0.18 -19.12 24.52
CA VAL A 42 -0.35 -18.10 25.45
C VAL A 42 -1.40 -17.23 24.75
N GLU A 43 -1.19 -16.91 23.47
CA GLU A 43 -2.12 -16.12 22.66
C GLU A 43 -3.42 -16.92 22.33
N LEU A 44 -3.29 -18.22 22.03
CA LEU A 44 -4.43 -19.13 21.88
C LEU A 44 -5.16 -19.42 23.20
N GLN A 45 -4.46 -19.43 24.34
CA GLN A 45 -5.10 -19.54 25.67
C GLN A 45 -5.85 -18.25 26.06
N GLN A 46 -5.33 -17.07 25.71
CA GLN A 46 -6.04 -15.81 25.91
C GLN A 46 -7.26 -15.70 24.97
N GLN A 47 -7.15 -16.16 23.72
CA GLN A 47 -8.29 -16.22 22.78
C GLN A 47 -9.35 -17.22 23.23
N SER A 48 -8.97 -18.39 23.77
CA SER A 48 -9.94 -19.37 24.28
C SER A 48 -10.58 -18.97 25.60
N GLN A 49 -9.87 -18.26 26.48
CA GLN A 49 -10.45 -17.66 27.69
C GLN A 49 -11.42 -16.52 27.35
N ALA A 50 -11.13 -15.72 26.32
CA ALA A 50 -12.05 -14.70 25.81
C ALA A 50 -13.30 -15.32 25.15
N LEU A 51 -13.18 -16.46 24.47
CA LEU A 51 -14.32 -17.21 23.93
C LEU A 51 -15.15 -17.91 25.01
N ALA A 52 -14.53 -18.40 26.09
CA ALA A 52 -15.24 -19.04 27.21
C ALA A 52 -16.06 -18.03 28.03
N LEU A 53 -15.62 -16.78 28.13
CA LEU A 53 -16.36 -15.69 28.79
C LEU A 53 -17.61 -15.23 28.03
N VAL A 54 -17.73 -15.56 26.74
CA VAL A 54 -18.92 -15.27 25.90
C VAL A 54 -19.95 -16.40 25.96
N GLY A 55 -19.59 -17.58 26.50
CA GLY A 55 -20.43 -18.77 26.54
C GLY A 55 -21.23 -18.99 27.84
N SER A 56 -21.12 -18.12 28.84
CA SER A 56 -21.75 -18.33 30.15
C SER A 56 -22.47 -17.08 30.68
N SER A 57 -23.62 -16.75 30.11
CA SER A 57 -24.65 -15.93 30.77
C SER A 57 -25.99 -16.05 30.04
N SER A 58 -26.69 -17.15 30.28
CA SER A 58 -28.15 -17.20 30.13
C SER A 58 -28.80 -16.79 31.45
N ASP A 59 -29.81 -15.94 31.33
CA ASP A 59 -30.86 -15.61 32.29
C ASP A 59 -30.63 -14.39 33.20
N GLY A 60 -31.36 -13.31 32.91
CA GLY A 60 -31.62 -12.22 33.86
C GLY A 60 -31.60 -10.81 33.26
N GLU A 61 -32.76 -10.37 32.77
CA GLU A 61 -33.26 -8.99 32.61
C GLU A 61 -32.29 -7.78 32.70
N GLY A 62 -32.19 -7.02 31.60
CA GLY A 62 -31.73 -5.62 31.65
C GLY A 62 -31.05 -5.10 30.38
N GLY A 63 -31.73 -4.22 29.64
CA GLY A 63 -31.17 -3.21 28.71
C GLY A 63 -30.07 -3.64 27.72
N VAL A 64 -30.44 -4.04 26.50
CA VAL A 64 -29.46 -4.38 25.45
C VAL A 64 -29.07 -3.15 24.64
N SER A 65 -27.91 -2.57 24.95
CA SER A 65 -27.12 -1.82 23.99
C SER A 65 -26.53 -2.80 22.98
N GLN A 66 -26.96 -2.69 21.72
CA GLN A 66 -26.35 -3.46 20.63
C GLN A 66 -24.94 -2.91 20.37
N GLN A 67 -23.94 -3.44 21.06
CA GLN A 67 -22.54 -3.29 20.66
C GLN A 67 -22.33 -4.15 19.41
N THR A 68 -22.54 -3.53 18.25
CA THR A 68 -22.07 -4.05 16.97
C THR A 68 -20.55 -4.06 17.04
N THR A 69 -19.96 -5.21 17.39
CA THR A 69 -18.52 -5.44 17.29
C THR A 69 -18.15 -5.40 15.82
N MET A 70 -17.93 -4.18 15.29
CA MET A 70 -17.31 -4.01 13.99
C MET A 70 -16.00 -4.78 14.04
N LEU A 71 -15.82 -5.75 13.15
CA LEU A 71 -14.50 -6.21 12.75
C LEU A 71 -13.77 -5.00 12.16
N LYS A 72 -13.18 -4.22 13.06
CA LYS A 72 -12.30 -3.10 12.75
C LYS A 72 -11.10 -3.77 12.12
N ALA A 73 -11.02 -3.79 10.79
CA ALA A 73 -9.76 -4.11 10.14
C ALA A 73 -8.75 -3.08 10.67
N VAL A 74 -7.93 -3.51 11.63
CA VAL A 74 -6.88 -2.70 12.22
C VAL A 74 -5.78 -2.69 11.19
N TRP A 75 -5.64 -1.57 10.49
CA TRP A 75 -4.52 -1.40 9.58
C TRP A 75 -3.31 -1.10 10.43
N LYS A 76 -2.42 -2.08 10.51
CA LYS A 76 -1.06 -1.84 10.97
C LYS A 76 -0.39 -1.07 9.83
N PRO A 77 0.12 0.15 10.07
CA PRO A 77 1.00 0.80 9.09
C PRO A 77 2.12 -0.17 8.75
N LEU A 78 2.60 -0.16 7.50
CA LEU A 78 3.57 -1.14 7.01
C LEU A 78 4.85 -1.18 7.88
N ARG A 79 5.12 -0.11 8.65
CA ARG A 79 6.14 -0.06 9.71
C ARG A 79 5.58 0.60 10.99
N PRO A 80 5.06 -0.18 11.96
CA PRO A 80 4.47 0.35 13.21
C PRO A 80 5.45 1.16 14.07
N GLN A 81 6.74 0.94 13.88
CA GLN A 81 7.82 1.69 14.54
C GLN A 81 8.13 3.06 13.89
N PHE A 82 7.52 3.41 12.75
CA PHE A 82 7.77 4.67 12.04
C PHE A 82 6.48 5.26 11.45
N ALA A 83 5.56 5.71 12.31
CA ALA A 83 4.32 6.39 11.89
C ALA A 83 4.57 7.72 11.13
N GLU A 84 5.80 8.22 11.15
CA GLU A 84 6.25 9.46 10.47
C GLU A 84 7.00 9.21 9.15
N PHE A 85 7.05 7.97 8.66
CA PHE A 85 7.85 7.62 7.48
C PHE A 85 7.25 8.23 6.20
N TYR A 86 7.90 9.27 5.68
CA TYR A 86 7.71 9.73 4.30
C TYR A 86 8.78 9.07 3.42
N PRO A 87 8.48 8.61 2.19
CA PRO A 87 9.45 7.90 1.38
C PRO A 87 10.64 8.79 1.00
N ASP A 88 11.84 8.20 1.03
CA ASP A 88 13.09 8.87 0.59
C ASP A 88 13.14 9.02 -0.93
N GLN A 89 12.51 8.10 -1.67
CA GLN A 89 12.45 8.12 -3.12
C GLN A 89 11.05 7.79 -3.62
N ILE A 90 10.58 8.58 -4.58
CA ILE A 90 9.30 8.43 -5.27
C ILE A 90 9.58 8.39 -6.76
N TRP A 91 8.97 7.43 -7.44
CA TRP A 91 8.90 7.41 -8.90
C TRP A 91 7.60 8.11 -9.33
N LEU A 92 7.72 9.11 -10.20
CA LEU A 92 6.60 9.78 -10.87
C LEU A 92 6.60 9.44 -12.37
N TYR A 93 5.52 8.90 -12.88
CA TYR A 93 5.38 8.65 -14.32
C TYR A 93 5.18 9.98 -15.06
N ALA A 94 5.85 10.16 -16.19
CA ALA A 94 5.78 11.34 -17.04
C ALA A 94 5.93 10.94 -18.52
N GLY A 95 5.16 9.95 -18.94
CA GLY A 95 5.11 9.52 -20.35
C GLY A 95 4.23 10.41 -21.22
N LYS A 96 4.34 10.22 -22.54
CA LYS A 96 3.62 10.99 -23.57
C LYS A 96 2.09 10.95 -23.45
N GLU A 97 1.59 9.91 -22.80
CA GLU A 97 0.17 9.65 -22.59
C GLU A 97 -0.40 10.49 -21.43
N THR A 98 0.46 11.19 -20.68
CA THR A 98 0.09 12.01 -19.53
C THR A 98 -0.01 13.48 -19.89
N TYR A 99 -0.81 14.24 -19.13
CA TYR A 99 -0.82 15.70 -19.23
C TYR A 99 0.52 16.36 -18.85
N LEU A 100 1.49 15.59 -18.35
CA LEU A 100 2.81 16.06 -17.98
C LEU A 100 3.81 16.08 -19.14
N ASP A 101 3.53 15.39 -20.26
CA ASP A 101 4.48 15.33 -21.37
C ASP A 101 4.65 16.69 -22.05
N GLY A 102 5.90 17.12 -22.25
CA GLY A 102 6.21 18.47 -22.71
C GLY A 102 5.93 19.59 -21.70
N HIS A 103 5.35 19.27 -20.53
CA HIS A 103 4.88 20.20 -19.50
C HIS A 103 5.83 20.18 -18.29
N GLY A 104 7.06 20.65 -18.50
CA GLY A 104 8.14 20.56 -17.51
C GLY A 104 7.88 21.38 -16.23
N LYS A 105 7.05 22.43 -16.31
CA LYS A 105 6.66 23.25 -15.16
C LYS A 105 5.74 22.44 -14.24
N GLU A 106 4.74 21.78 -14.80
CA GLU A 106 3.74 20.97 -14.13
C GLU A 106 4.40 19.77 -13.42
N ILE A 107 5.38 19.14 -14.08
CA ILE A 107 6.25 18.13 -13.45
C ILE A 107 6.99 18.75 -12.24
N GLY A 108 7.60 19.93 -12.42
CA GLY A 108 8.31 20.64 -11.37
C GLY A 108 7.42 20.99 -10.16
N ASP A 109 6.18 21.41 -10.42
CA ASP A 109 5.21 21.78 -9.41
C ASP A 109 4.76 20.55 -8.61
N LEU A 110 4.43 19.44 -9.29
CA LEU A 110 4.06 18.19 -8.62
C LEU A 110 5.22 17.62 -7.78
N LYS A 111 6.46 17.68 -8.31
CA LYS A 111 7.67 17.34 -7.53
C LYS A 111 7.83 18.23 -6.31
N SER A 112 7.46 19.50 -6.40
CA SER A 112 7.57 20.45 -5.28
C SER A 112 6.51 20.19 -4.22
N ILE A 113 5.30 19.79 -4.61
CA ILE A 113 4.24 19.36 -3.69
C ILE A 113 4.65 18.12 -2.91
N LEU A 114 5.16 17.09 -3.60
CA LEU A 114 5.60 15.84 -2.97
C LEU A 114 6.76 16.09 -1.98
N ARG A 115 7.66 17.02 -2.27
CA ARG A 115 8.77 17.38 -1.38
C ARG A 115 8.40 18.37 -0.29
N ARG A 116 7.19 18.92 -0.28
CA ARG A 116 6.80 19.96 0.68
C ARG A 116 6.85 19.39 2.10
N GLY A 117 7.76 19.92 2.93
CA GLY A 117 8.01 19.40 4.28
C GLY A 117 8.92 18.16 4.35
N HIS A 118 9.35 17.61 3.22
CA HIS A 118 10.27 16.48 3.09
C HIS A 118 11.29 16.74 1.97
N TYR A 119 12.11 17.77 2.14
CA TYR A 119 13.02 18.26 1.08
C TYR A 119 14.13 17.27 0.69
N GLN A 120 14.38 16.26 1.52
CA GLN A 120 15.35 15.19 1.24
C GLN A 120 14.79 14.14 0.27
N THR A 121 13.46 14.05 0.13
CA THR A 121 12.82 13.09 -0.79
C THR A 121 13.19 13.39 -2.23
N LYS A 122 13.67 12.36 -2.93
CA LYS A 122 13.97 12.42 -4.36
C LYS A 122 12.76 11.98 -5.17
N VAL A 123 12.32 12.84 -6.08
CA VAL A 123 11.23 12.51 -7.02
C VAL A 123 11.83 12.28 -8.41
N MET A 124 12.00 11.01 -8.73
CA MET A 124 12.54 10.51 -9.99
C MET A 124 11.40 10.38 -11.01
N THR A 125 11.73 10.42 -12.31
CA THR A 125 10.72 10.34 -13.38
C THR A 125 11.08 9.31 -14.42
N TRP A 126 10.08 8.57 -14.90
CA TRP A 126 10.21 7.67 -16.05
C TRP A 126 9.08 7.95 -17.04
N ASN A 127 9.30 7.66 -18.33
CA ASN A 127 8.47 8.19 -19.42
C ASN A 127 7.91 7.12 -20.37
N SER A 128 8.06 5.84 -20.06
CA SER A 128 7.61 4.75 -20.92
C SER A 128 7.04 3.58 -20.13
N LEU A 129 5.95 3.01 -20.63
CA LEU A 129 5.32 1.79 -20.09
C LEU A 129 5.75 0.52 -20.83
N ALA A 130 6.81 0.61 -21.65
CA ALA A 130 7.47 -0.55 -22.21
C ALA A 130 8.10 -1.42 -21.11
N VAL A 131 8.38 -2.68 -21.45
CA VAL A 131 8.83 -3.69 -20.48
C VAL A 131 10.11 -3.28 -19.73
N ALA A 132 11.16 -2.86 -20.44
CA ALA A 132 12.45 -2.56 -19.80
C ALA A 132 12.39 -1.34 -18.86
N PRO A 133 11.78 -0.20 -19.23
CA PRO A 133 11.59 0.92 -18.31
C PRO A 133 10.79 0.52 -17.05
N VAL A 134 9.61 -0.07 -17.20
CA VAL A 134 8.77 -0.45 -16.05
C VAL A 134 9.51 -1.42 -15.14
N ARG A 135 10.22 -2.40 -15.69
CA ARG A 135 11.00 -3.36 -14.91
C ARG A 135 12.12 -2.68 -14.13
N SER A 136 12.84 -1.74 -14.72
CA SER A 136 13.91 -1.00 -14.03
C SER A 136 13.40 -0.24 -12.81
N VAL A 137 12.20 0.36 -12.92
CA VAL A 137 11.53 1.08 -11.83
C VAL A 137 10.99 0.10 -10.78
N CYS A 138 10.38 -1.01 -11.19
CA CYS A 138 9.83 -2.02 -10.28
C CYS A 138 10.90 -2.77 -9.48
N TRP A 139 12.12 -2.88 -10.00
CA TRP A 139 13.23 -3.57 -9.34
C TRP A 139 14.18 -2.61 -8.59
N ASP A 140 13.87 -1.33 -8.58
CA ASP A 140 14.58 -0.37 -7.73
C ASP A 140 14.15 -0.54 -6.27
N HIS A 141 14.97 -1.26 -5.51
CA HIS A 141 14.75 -1.54 -4.08
C HIS A 141 14.74 -0.30 -3.19
N THR A 142 15.20 0.85 -3.69
CA THR A 142 15.18 2.11 -2.93
C THR A 142 13.83 2.82 -3.00
N THR A 143 12.95 2.43 -3.92
CA THR A 143 11.67 3.10 -4.14
C THR A 143 10.48 2.29 -3.66
N HIS A 144 9.74 2.88 -2.72
CA HIS A 144 8.54 2.28 -2.14
C HIS A 144 7.23 2.81 -2.73
N VAL A 145 7.27 3.91 -3.49
CA VAL A 145 6.06 4.56 -4.01
C VAL A 145 6.23 4.91 -5.48
N MET A 146 5.28 4.47 -6.30
CA MET A 146 5.09 4.93 -7.67
C MET A 146 3.81 5.77 -7.78
N ILE A 147 3.87 6.83 -8.58
CA ILE A 147 2.74 7.72 -8.83
C ILE A 147 2.46 7.76 -10.34
N PHE A 148 1.22 7.48 -10.70
CA PHE A 148 0.69 7.68 -12.04
C PHE A 148 -0.15 8.98 -12.05
N PRO A 149 0.28 10.02 -12.78
CA PRO A 149 -0.49 11.24 -12.96
C PRO A 149 -1.74 11.00 -13.84
N PRO A 150 -2.62 11.99 -14.02
CA PRO A 150 -3.71 11.88 -14.98
C PRO A 150 -3.19 11.64 -16.40
N PHE A 151 -3.88 10.77 -17.10
CA PHE A 151 -3.62 10.46 -18.50
C PHE A 151 -4.50 11.30 -19.42
N ALA A 152 -3.88 11.91 -20.44
CA ALA A 152 -4.57 12.58 -21.53
C ALA A 152 -5.12 11.58 -22.56
N GLU A 153 -4.41 10.47 -22.75
CA GLU A 153 -4.77 9.38 -23.65
C GLU A 153 -4.65 8.03 -22.93
N TYR A 154 -5.42 7.04 -23.36
CA TYR A 154 -5.33 5.72 -22.74
C TYR A 154 -3.96 5.10 -23.01
N PRO A 155 -3.18 4.76 -21.96
CA PRO A 155 -1.84 4.24 -22.14
C PRO A 155 -1.83 2.79 -22.61
N ASP A 156 -1.01 2.49 -23.61
CA ASP A 156 -0.73 1.11 -24.00
C ASP A 156 0.33 0.50 -23.05
N ILE A 157 -0.09 -0.50 -22.28
CA ILE A 157 0.78 -1.20 -21.34
C ILE A 157 0.98 -2.66 -21.74
N HIS A 158 2.24 -3.05 -21.87
CA HIS A 158 2.61 -4.41 -22.23
C HIS A 158 2.24 -5.41 -21.12
N ASP A 159 1.81 -6.61 -21.47
CA ASP A 159 1.40 -7.66 -20.51
C ASP A 159 2.45 -7.98 -19.44
N ILE A 160 3.71 -8.04 -19.85
CA ILE A 160 4.83 -8.27 -18.93
C ILE A 160 4.99 -7.10 -17.95
N ALA A 161 4.84 -5.86 -18.41
CA ALA A 161 4.89 -4.68 -17.55
C ALA A 161 3.72 -4.67 -16.55
N ARG A 162 2.51 -5.11 -16.96
CA ARG A 162 1.38 -5.31 -16.04
C ARG A 162 1.72 -6.32 -14.93
N LYS A 163 2.33 -7.45 -15.28
CA LYS A 163 2.77 -8.46 -14.31
C LYS A 163 3.83 -7.91 -13.35
N ASP A 164 4.80 -7.16 -13.87
CA ASP A 164 5.86 -6.55 -13.06
C ASP A 164 5.27 -5.51 -12.07
N LEU A 165 4.28 -4.71 -12.48
CA LEU A 165 3.58 -3.78 -11.58
C LEU A 165 2.76 -4.50 -10.51
N ARG A 166 2.05 -5.58 -10.86
CA ARG A 166 1.37 -6.42 -9.85
C ARG A 166 2.36 -6.98 -8.85
N ALA A 167 3.50 -7.50 -9.33
CA ALA A 167 4.55 -8.04 -8.47
C ALA A 167 5.11 -6.96 -7.55
N TYR A 168 5.41 -5.77 -8.08
CA TYR A 168 5.88 -4.62 -7.32
C TYR A 168 4.96 -4.29 -6.15
N VAL A 169 3.65 -4.16 -6.38
CA VAL A 169 2.69 -3.89 -5.30
C VAL A 169 2.59 -5.08 -4.35
N SER A 170 2.50 -6.31 -4.88
CA SER A 170 2.34 -7.49 -4.03
C SER A 170 3.47 -7.70 -3.03
N THR A 171 4.68 -7.18 -3.32
CA THR A 171 5.85 -7.28 -2.44
C THR A 171 5.89 -6.25 -1.30
N GLY A 172 4.90 -5.36 -1.19
CA GLY A 172 4.83 -4.38 -0.10
C GLY A 172 4.99 -2.93 -0.51
N ASN A 173 5.09 -2.65 -1.81
CA ASN A 173 5.21 -1.28 -2.30
C ASN A 173 3.86 -0.66 -2.62
N ASN A 174 3.84 0.66 -2.72
CA ASN A 174 2.64 1.43 -2.92
C ASN A 174 2.57 2.02 -4.32
N VAL A 175 1.37 2.04 -4.88
CA VAL A 175 1.09 2.75 -6.13
C VAL A 175 -0.07 3.71 -5.91
N VAL A 176 0.13 4.95 -6.34
CA VAL A 176 -0.88 6.01 -6.27
C VAL A 176 -1.29 6.38 -7.70
N PHE A 177 -2.58 6.33 -7.98
CA PHE A 177 -3.17 6.83 -9.22
C PHE A 177 -3.88 8.15 -8.95
N LEU A 178 -3.56 9.15 -9.76
CA LEU A 178 -4.28 10.42 -9.79
C LEU A 178 -5.46 10.33 -10.77
N GLY A 179 -6.32 11.35 -10.74
CA GLY A 179 -7.62 11.35 -11.40
C GLY A 179 -7.58 11.05 -12.90
N GLY A 180 -8.77 10.87 -13.47
CA GLY A 180 -8.97 10.68 -14.89
C GLY A 180 -9.52 9.29 -15.24
N PHE A 181 -10.40 9.24 -16.23
CA PHE A 181 -11.02 7.99 -16.67
C PHE A 181 -10.01 6.98 -17.20
N ALA A 182 -8.96 7.45 -17.88
CA ALA A 182 -7.88 6.59 -18.36
C ALA A 182 -7.08 5.96 -17.20
N SER A 183 -6.88 6.67 -16.08
CA SER A 183 -6.28 6.11 -14.86
C SER A 183 -7.11 4.96 -14.31
N MET A 184 -8.44 5.15 -14.20
CA MET A 184 -9.35 4.08 -13.74
C MET A 184 -9.35 2.87 -14.67
N GLY A 185 -9.36 3.09 -15.99
CA GLY A 185 -9.28 2.03 -16.99
C GLY A 185 -7.95 1.28 -16.91
N LEU A 186 -6.83 1.98 -16.73
CA LEU A 186 -5.53 1.36 -16.53
C LEU A 186 -5.49 0.52 -15.24
N MET A 187 -6.11 0.99 -14.15
CA MET A 187 -6.21 0.22 -12.91
C MET A 187 -7.04 -1.06 -13.09
N ASN A 188 -8.14 -1.00 -13.86
CA ASN A 188 -8.93 -2.19 -14.21
C ASN A 188 -8.08 -3.19 -15.00
N ASP A 189 -7.30 -2.72 -15.98
CA ASP A 189 -6.43 -3.56 -16.81
C ASP A 189 -5.25 -4.16 -16.03
N ILE A 190 -4.59 -3.35 -15.20
CA ILE A 190 -3.47 -3.80 -14.38
C ILE A 190 -3.98 -4.72 -13.29
N PHE A 191 -4.98 -4.38 -12.48
CA PHE A 191 -5.29 -5.16 -11.27
C PHE A 191 -6.53 -6.07 -11.40
N GLY A 192 -7.19 -6.06 -12.55
CA GLY A 192 -8.41 -6.85 -12.78
C GLY A 192 -9.63 -6.28 -12.05
N PHE A 193 -9.59 -5.00 -11.68
CA PHE A 193 -10.72 -4.31 -11.06
C PHE A 193 -11.87 -4.09 -12.05
N ARG A 194 -13.03 -3.69 -11.52
CA ARG A 194 -14.22 -3.34 -12.30
C ARG A 194 -14.76 -1.98 -11.87
N LEU A 195 -13.84 -1.02 -11.70
CA LEU A 195 -14.15 0.35 -11.31
C LEU A 195 -15.06 0.97 -12.37
N LYS A 196 -16.10 1.66 -11.90
CA LYS A 196 -17.03 2.41 -12.75
C LYS A 196 -17.07 3.85 -12.27
N ALA A 197 -16.95 4.77 -13.21
CA ALA A 197 -17.35 6.15 -12.97
C ALA A 197 -18.88 6.22 -13.03
N ASP A 198 -19.50 7.00 -12.14
CA ASP A 198 -20.93 7.32 -12.27
C ASP A 198 -21.11 8.60 -13.11
N VAL A 199 -22.36 9.02 -13.26
CA VAL A 199 -22.66 10.38 -13.72
C VAL A 199 -21.98 11.35 -12.76
N TYR A 200 -21.25 12.32 -13.31
CA TYR A 200 -20.49 13.31 -12.54
C TYR A 200 -21.31 13.89 -11.38
N GLU A 201 -20.83 13.66 -10.15
CA GLU A 201 -21.38 14.23 -8.92
C GLU A 201 -20.47 15.35 -8.42
N ALA A 202 -21.04 16.55 -8.34
CA ALA A 202 -20.32 17.72 -7.86
C ALA A 202 -19.98 17.59 -6.36
N GLY A 203 -18.81 18.12 -5.99
CA GLY A 203 -18.37 18.17 -4.60
C GLY A 203 -19.19 19.17 -3.75
N PRO A 204 -18.88 19.32 -2.45
CA PRO A 204 -17.66 18.86 -1.78
C PRO A 204 -17.68 17.38 -1.40
N PHE A 205 -16.49 16.82 -1.15
CA PHE A 205 -16.31 15.44 -0.71
C PHE A 205 -15.98 15.37 0.77
N TYR A 206 -16.71 14.54 1.52
CA TYR A 206 -16.59 14.47 2.97
C TYR A 206 -15.71 13.29 3.37
N ARG A 207 -14.89 13.52 4.40
CA ARG A 207 -14.05 12.48 4.97
C ARG A 207 -14.92 11.43 5.65
N SER A 208 -14.75 10.17 5.25
CA SER A 208 -15.57 9.07 5.74
C SER A 208 -15.34 8.83 7.24
N PRO A 209 -16.36 8.99 8.11
CA PRO A 209 -16.23 8.73 9.55
C PRO A 209 -16.04 7.23 9.85
N ARG A 210 -16.33 6.35 8.87
CA ARG A 210 -16.21 4.90 9.02
C ARG A 210 -14.78 4.41 8.78
N TYR A 211 -14.10 4.97 7.78
CA TYR A 211 -12.83 4.41 7.29
C TYR A 211 -11.61 5.28 7.58
N ALA A 212 -11.78 6.58 7.80
CA ALA A 212 -10.68 7.48 8.14
C ALA A 212 -10.07 7.21 9.53
N PRO A 213 -10.84 6.93 10.61
CA PRO A 213 -10.25 6.74 11.94
C PRO A 213 -9.25 5.58 12.02
N GLY A 214 -8.12 5.81 12.69
CA GLY A 214 -7.00 4.87 12.79
C GLY A 214 -6.11 4.82 11.55
N THR A 215 -6.21 5.80 10.65
CA THR A 215 -5.39 5.90 9.44
C THR A 215 -4.76 7.29 9.32
N ILE A 216 -3.80 7.46 8.41
CA ILE A 216 -3.20 8.77 8.11
C ILE A 216 -4.22 9.82 7.64
N PHE A 217 -5.40 9.39 7.16
CA PHE A 217 -6.48 10.28 6.74
C PHE A 217 -7.30 10.86 7.92
N GLU A 218 -7.16 10.32 9.14
CA GLU A 218 -7.93 10.76 10.33
C GLU A 218 -7.71 12.22 10.71
N TYR A 219 -6.56 12.81 10.36
CA TYR A 219 -6.22 14.19 10.73
C TYR A 219 -6.25 15.16 9.54
N LEU A 220 -6.66 14.66 8.36
CA LEU A 220 -6.84 15.49 7.18
C LEU A 220 -8.13 16.31 7.25
N PRO A 221 -8.32 17.34 6.40
CA PRO A 221 -9.53 18.15 6.41
C PRO A 221 -10.81 17.32 6.32
N GLU A 222 -11.83 17.71 7.07
CA GLU A 222 -13.12 17.02 7.11
C GLU A 222 -13.82 17.02 5.76
N ARG A 223 -13.56 18.03 4.93
CA ARG A 223 -14.03 18.12 3.55
C ARG A 223 -12.92 18.56 2.62
N VAL A 224 -12.97 18.08 1.38
CA VAL A 224 -12.19 18.60 0.27
C VAL A 224 -13.13 19.24 -0.76
N GLY A 225 -12.77 20.42 -1.23
CA GLY A 225 -13.52 21.15 -2.24
C GLY A 225 -13.35 20.50 -3.62
N GLU A 226 -14.28 20.80 -4.51
CA GLU A 226 -14.13 20.51 -5.92
C GLU A 226 -13.29 21.61 -6.57
N VAL A 227 -11.99 21.33 -6.73
CA VAL A 227 -11.05 22.27 -7.33
C VAL A 227 -10.27 21.56 -8.41
N GLY A 228 -10.30 22.09 -9.64
CA GLY A 228 -9.85 21.35 -10.82
C GLY A 228 -10.83 20.23 -11.20
N ASN A 229 -10.39 19.28 -12.02
CA ASN A 229 -11.23 18.14 -12.38
C ASN A 229 -11.11 17.04 -11.34
N VAL A 230 -12.25 16.62 -10.79
CA VAL A 230 -12.33 15.51 -9.85
C VAL A 230 -13.15 14.38 -10.46
N TYR A 231 -12.57 13.18 -10.45
CA TYR A 231 -13.14 11.98 -11.04
C TYR A 231 -13.49 10.99 -9.92
N GLY A 232 -14.77 10.87 -9.62
CA GLY A 232 -15.32 9.92 -8.66
C GLY A 232 -15.38 8.49 -9.18
N VAL A 233 -15.32 7.54 -8.26
CA VAL A 233 -15.56 6.13 -8.53
C VAL A 233 -16.77 5.67 -7.74
N LYS A 234 -17.71 4.99 -8.38
CA LYS A 234 -18.89 4.46 -7.69
C LYS A 234 -18.46 3.51 -6.57
N ILE A 235 -18.88 3.77 -5.33
CA ILE A 235 -18.47 2.98 -4.15
C ILE A 235 -18.78 1.48 -4.33
N SER A 236 -19.92 1.17 -4.95
CA SER A 236 -20.31 -0.22 -5.24
C SER A 236 -19.40 -0.96 -6.24
N SER A 237 -18.55 -0.24 -6.98
CA SER A 237 -17.60 -0.80 -7.94
C SER A 237 -16.19 -0.97 -7.36
N LEU A 238 -15.96 -0.48 -6.14
CA LEU A 238 -14.66 -0.60 -5.47
C LEU A 238 -14.33 -2.08 -5.22
N PRO A 239 -13.04 -2.47 -5.31
CA PRO A 239 -12.64 -3.85 -5.08
C PRO A 239 -12.95 -4.28 -3.63
N PRO A 240 -13.17 -5.58 -3.39
CA PRO A 240 -13.43 -6.08 -2.04
C PRO A 240 -12.33 -5.68 -1.06
N GLY A 241 -12.73 -5.16 0.11
CA GLY A 241 -11.79 -4.69 1.13
C GLY A 241 -11.23 -3.27 0.90
N ALA A 242 -11.61 -2.61 -0.20
CA ALA A 242 -11.30 -1.20 -0.40
C ALA A 242 -11.97 -0.32 0.65
N ARG A 243 -11.30 0.79 0.96
CA ARG A 243 -11.74 1.80 1.92
C ARG A 243 -11.86 3.13 1.23
N SER A 244 -13.06 3.69 1.26
CA SER A 244 -13.32 5.06 0.84
C SER A 244 -12.99 6.03 1.97
N TYR A 245 -12.03 6.92 1.76
CA TYR A 245 -11.63 7.94 2.73
C TYR A 245 -12.35 9.27 2.50
N TYR A 246 -12.67 9.59 1.25
CA TYR A 246 -13.47 10.76 0.89
C TYR A 246 -14.55 10.33 -0.10
N ASP A 247 -15.81 10.58 0.26
CA ASP A 247 -16.98 10.26 -0.54
C ASP A 247 -18.10 11.30 -0.39
N THR A 248 -18.98 11.32 -1.41
CA THR A 248 -20.25 12.05 -1.44
C THR A 248 -21.23 11.30 -2.34
N LEU A 249 -22.50 11.22 -1.95
CA LEU A 249 -23.61 10.69 -2.78
C LEU A 249 -23.39 9.29 -3.43
N GLY A 250 -22.52 8.46 -2.84
CA GLY A 250 -22.24 7.12 -3.38
C GLY A 250 -21.03 7.04 -4.31
N GLU A 251 -20.33 8.16 -4.52
CA GLU A 251 -19.03 8.25 -5.20
C GLU A 251 -17.89 8.42 -4.20
N SER A 252 -16.80 7.70 -4.44
CA SER A 252 -15.54 7.82 -3.71
C SER A 252 -14.51 8.50 -4.57
N VAL A 253 -13.92 9.57 -4.05
CA VAL A 253 -12.84 10.31 -4.71
C VAL A 253 -11.47 9.98 -4.14
N VAL A 254 -11.40 9.41 -2.94
CA VAL A 254 -10.14 8.93 -2.38
C VAL A 254 -10.41 7.59 -1.76
N TRP A 255 -9.73 6.56 -2.25
CA TRP A 255 -9.84 5.23 -1.69
C TRP A 255 -8.53 4.48 -1.81
N SER A 256 -8.34 3.50 -0.93
CA SER A 256 -7.23 2.57 -1.04
C SER A 256 -7.68 1.14 -0.80
N VAL A 257 -6.96 0.19 -1.39
CA VAL A 257 -7.16 -1.24 -1.20
C VAL A 257 -5.83 -1.93 -0.96
N ARG A 258 -5.85 -2.97 -0.12
CA ARG A 258 -4.68 -3.84 0.03
C ARG A 258 -4.51 -4.68 -1.21
N TYR A 259 -3.28 -4.83 -1.66
CA TYR A 259 -2.94 -5.81 -2.69
C TYR A 259 -1.74 -6.62 -2.18
N ASP A 260 -2.05 -7.78 -1.61
CA ASP A 260 -1.14 -8.63 -0.81
C ASP A 260 -0.45 -7.85 0.32
N PHE A 261 0.83 -7.52 0.16
CA PHE A 261 1.59 -6.76 1.16
C PHE A 261 1.57 -5.25 0.88
N GLY A 262 1.27 -4.80 -0.33
CA GLY A 262 1.28 -3.39 -0.71
C GLY A 262 -0.08 -2.73 -0.72
N MET A 263 -0.09 -1.46 -1.14
CA MET A 263 -1.28 -0.62 -1.20
C MET A 263 -1.46 0.02 -2.58
N ILE A 264 -2.70 -0.02 -3.05
CA ILE A 264 -3.12 0.73 -4.23
C ILE A 264 -4.03 1.84 -3.73
N THR A 265 -3.69 3.08 -4.06
CA THR A 265 -4.46 4.27 -3.67
C THR A 265 -4.87 5.04 -4.92
N TYR A 266 -6.12 5.48 -4.95
CA TYR A 266 -6.65 6.35 -5.98
C TYR A 266 -7.03 7.70 -5.38
N ILE A 267 -6.70 8.77 -6.08
CA ILE A 267 -7.07 10.15 -5.76
C ILE A 267 -7.72 10.73 -7.01
N GLY A 268 -8.99 11.08 -6.93
CA GLY A 268 -9.82 11.49 -8.05
C GLY A 268 -9.45 12.84 -8.63
N ASN A 269 -8.73 13.70 -7.91
CA ASN A 269 -8.25 14.97 -8.44
C ASN A 269 -7.13 14.74 -9.46
N ASP A 270 -7.22 15.39 -10.62
CA ASP A 270 -6.21 15.29 -11.69
C ASP A 270 -4.89 15.97 -11.32
N MET A 271 -4.91 16.91 -10.37
CA MET A 271 -3.76 17.64 -9.89
C MET A 271 -2.99 18.42 -10.98
N VAL A 272 -3.64 18.73 -12.10
CA VAL A 272 -3.01 19.45 -13.22
C VAL A 272 -2.69 20.89 -12.80
N GLU A 273 -3.59 21.53 -12.07
CA GLU A 273 -3.39 22.88 -11.53
C GLU A 273 -2.80 22.84 -10.11
N ALA A 274 -1.53 22.45 -10.02
CA ALA A 274 -0.74 22.28 -8.80
C ALA A 274 -0.85 23.42 -7.76
N PHE A 275 -1.10 24.66 -8.19
CA PHE A 275 -1.17 25.81 -7.28
C PHE A 275 -2.58 26.13 -6.77
N GLN A 276 -3.65 25.59 -7.38
CA GLN A 276 -5.03 25.89 -6.99
C GLN A 276 -5.69 24.79 -6.16
N MET A 277 -5.02 23.66 -5.95
CA MET A 277 -5.56 22.44 -5.34
C MET A 277 -5.82 22.47 -3.82
N GLU A 278 -6.09 23.63 -3.24
CA GLU A 278 -6.50 23.86 -1.84
C GLU A 278 -5.97 22.83 -0.81
N GLN A 279 -6.77 21.81 -0.47
CA GLN A 279 -6.45 20.77 0.51
C GLN A 279 -6.00 19.44 -0.11
N TRP A 280 -6.16 19.25 -1.42
CA TRP A 280 -5.83 18.01 -2.13
C TRP A 280 -4.36 17.65 -2.03
N HIS A 281 -3.47 18.65 -1.97
CA HIS A 281 -2.04 18.41 -1.74
C HIS A 281 -1.75 17.65 -0.43
N LYS A 282 -2.58 17.82 0.61
CA LYS A 282 -2.45 17.08 1.87
C LYS A 282 -2.89 15.62 1.71
N VAL A 283 -3.95 15.38 0.94
CA VAL A 283 -4.44 14.04 0.59
C VAL A 283 -3.39 13.27 -0.21
N LEU A 284 -2.78 13.91 -1.21
CA LEU A 284 -1.70 13.31 -1.99
C LEU A 284 -0.51 12.91 -1.11
N ARG A 285 -0.07 13.82 -0.23
CA ARG A 285 1.03 13.52 0.67
C ARG A 285 0.70 12.39 1.65
N ALA A 286 -0.53 12.35 2.16
CA ALA A 286 -0.99 11.26 3.02
C ALA A 286 -1.01 9.91 2.27
N ALA A 287 -1.51 9.88 1.03
CA ALA A 287 -1.53 8.68 0.20
C ALA A 287 -0.14 8.11 -0.08
N VAL A 288 0.85 8.98 -0.26
CA VAL A 288 2.25 8.61 -0.48
C VAL A 288 2.92 8.06 0.77
N ALA A 289 2.42 8.38 1.96
CA ALA A 289 2.98 7.96 3.25
C ALA A 289 2.28 6.75 3.89
N ILE A 290 1.34 6.10 3.18
CA ILE A 290 0.65 4.87 3.62
C ILE A 290 1.63 3.70 3.77
#